data_AF-A0A1F1T8A7-F1
#
_entry.id   AF-A0A1F1T8A7-F1
#
_cell.length_a   1.000
_cell.length_b   1.000
_cell.length_c   1.000
_cell.angle_alpha   90.00
_cell.angle_beta   90.00
_cell.angle_gamma   90.00
#
_symmetry.space_group_name_H-M   'P 1'
#
loop_
_entity.id
_entity.type
_entity.pdbx_description
1 polymer ?
#
loop_
_entity_poly.entity_id
_entity_poly.type
_entity_poly.pdbx_seq_one_letter_code
_entity_poly.pdbx_strand_id
1 'polypeptide(L)'
;MSSDQRPAPVPRHALSPQDGVPAVKVGTRVSRGPGRVTALDGLRGIAVLAVLVFHAWPTFLRGGFVGVDMFFVLSGFLITTGLVRGVDAGRGVALGTFWMKRVRRLIPAMLMALVGTTALAWLAVDEFPAGLGRQWFGALTYTSNWVMILEGGDYFNRASPPLFEHLWSLAIEEQFYILWPLLLWGLLLLTWPPRSTVNSGRVADRRRILAVAVAAVASAAWMAWGSWHGFEQARLYFGTDTHAFGLLFGACVAIGLAHVPRPEHGGPEPRTSATRVAVAWGA
;
A
#
# COMPACT_ATOMS: atom_id res chain seq x y z
N MET A 1 12.44 84.03 -22.13
CA MET A 1 13.60 83.21 -22.55
C MET A 1 14.25 82.70 -21.27
N SER A 2 14.11 81.40 -21.02
CA SER A 2 14.39 80.74 -19.75
C SER A 2 15.85 80.29 -19.69
N SER A 3 16.57 80.71 -18.65
CA SER A 3 17.96 80.35 -18.40
C SER A 3 18.06 79.24 -17.35
N ASP A 4 18.71 78.17 -17.81
CA ASP A 4 19.31 77.01 -17.16
C ASP A 4 19.92 77.24 -15.76
N GLN A 5 19.51 76.43 -14.77
CA GLN A 5 20.37 75.99 -13.65
C GLN A 5 19.92 74.60 -13.14
N ARG A 6 20.77 73.58 -13.33
CA ARG A 6 20.65 72.27 -12.68
C ARG A 6 21.41 72.25 -11.36
N PRO A 7 20.89 71.67 -10.27
CA PRO A 7 21.68 71.43 -9.06
C PRO A 7 22.60 70.19 -9.19
N ALA A 8 23.78 70.27 -8.56
CA ALA A 8 24.85 69.27 -8.56
C ALA A 8 24.48 67.97 -7.80
N PRO A 9 25.09 66.80 -8.12
CA PRO A 9 24.79 65.53 -7.48
C PRO A 9 25.40 65.41 -6.06
N VAL A 10 24.62 64.84 -5.13
CA VAL A 10 25.03 64.50 -3.75
C VAL A 10 25.99 63.30 -3.76
N PRO A 11 27.10 63.32 -3.00
CA PRO A 11 28.01 62.17 -2.91
C PRO A 11 27.35 61.00 -2.14
N ARG A 12 27.28 59.82 -2.78
CA ARG A 12 26.90 58.56 -2.11
C ARG A 12 28.08 58.08 -1.27
N HIS A 13 27.93 58.11 0.06
CA HIS A 13 28.79 57.34 0.94
C HIS A 13 28.67 55.84 0.61
N ALA A 14 29.80 55.22 0.27
CA ALA A 14 29.91 53.79 0.09
C ALA A 14 29.71 53.09 1.45
N LEU A 15 28.60 52.37 1.61
CA LEU A 15 28.44 51.41 2.70
C LEU A 15 29.18 50.12 2.30
N SER A 16 30.25 49.81 3.02
CA SER A 16 31.02 48.57 2.87
C SER A 16 30.15 47.34 3.17
N PRO A 17 30.20 46.28 2.34
CA PRO A 17 29.41 45.08 2.54
C PRO A 17 30.13 44.09 3.46
N GLN A 18 30.29 44.39 4.76
CA GLN A 18 30.93 43.46 5.72
C GLN A 18 30.31 43.40 7.13
N ASP A 19 29.04 43.73 7.31
CA ASP A 19 28.34 43.39 8.57
C ASP A 19 27.61 42.05 8.41
N GLY A 20 28.32 40.99 8.80
CA GLY A 20 27.86 39.62 8.78
C GLY A 20 26.76 39.36 9.81
N VAL A 21 25.58 38.99 9.32
CA VAL A 21 24.61 38.22 10.09
C VAL A 21 24.79 36.76 9.71
N PRO A 22 25.24 35.86 10.60
CA PRO A 22 25.31 34.44 10.29
C PRO A 22 23.88 33.91 10.11
N ALA A 23 23.51 33.61 8.86
CA ALA A 23 22.27 32.93 8.54
C ALA A 23 22.31 31.52 9.13
N VAL A 24 21.59 31.29 10.23
CA VAL A 24 21.34 29.96 10.78
C VAL A 24 20.52 29.18 9.75
N LYS A 25 21.20 28.37 8.94
CA LYS A 25 20.56 27.36 8.10
C LYS A 25 20.04 26.26 9.02
N VAL A 26 18.79 26.37 9.46
CA VAL A 26 18.05 25.26 10.06
C VAL A 26 17.85 24.20 8.96
N GLY A 27 18.84 23.32 8.85
CA GLY A 27 18.81 22.18 7.96
C GLY A 27 18.03 21.03 8.58
N THR A 28 16.72 21.00 8.38
CA THR A 28 15.93 19.77 8.52
C THR A 28 15.29 19.43 7.18
N ARG A 29 16.11 19.20 6.15
CA ARG A 29 15.66 18.36 5.03
C ARG A 29 15.64 16.93 5.52
N VAL A 30 14.51 16.51 6.07
CA VAL A 30 14.14 15.09 6.05
C VAL A 30 14.13 14.70 4.58
N SER A 31 15.13 13.93 4.16
CA SER A 31 15.19 13.34 2.83
C SER A 31 13.97 12.42 2.66
N ARG A 32 12.89 12.96 2.11
CA ARG A 32 11.75 12.17 1.64
C ARG A 32 12.25 11.35 0.46
N GLY A 33 12.64 10.10 0.75
CA GLY A 33 12.95 9.14 -0.28
C GLY A 33 11.81 9.06 -1.31
N PRO A 34 12.11 8.86 -2.59
CA PRO A 34 11.10 8.89 -3.64
C PRO A 34 10.14 7.71 -3.46
N GLY A 35 8.87 8.00 -3.17
CA GLY A 35 7.76 7.11 -3.55
C GLY A 35 6.92 6.46 -2.45
N ARG A 36 7.12 6.74 -1.15
CA ARG A 36 6.20 6.26 -0.10
C ARG A 36 5.21 7.36 0.29
N VAL A 37 3.92 7.15 0.05
CA VAL A 37 2.87 8.08 0.48
C VAL A 37 2.49 7.72 1.91
N THR A 38 3.20 8.31 2.87
CA THR A 38 3.05 7.99 4.31
C THR A 38 1.62 8.13 4.81
N ALA A 39 0.82 9.02 4.20
CA ALA A 39 -0.59 9.19 4.53
C ALA A 39 -1.43 7.92 4.27
N LEU A 40 -1.12 7.15 3.21
CA LEU A 40 -1.83 5.91 2.90
C LEU A 40 -1.45 4.77 3.85
N ASP A 41 -0.18 4.72 4.27
CA ASP A 41 0.25 3.79 5.32
C ASP A 41 -0.42 4.12 6.66
N GLY A 42 -0.57 5.41 6.98
CA GLY A 42 -1.32 5.88 8.14
C GLY A 42 -2.80 5.51 8.09
N LEU A 43 -3.45 5.66 6.92
CA LEU A 43 -4.85 5.27 6.74
C LEU A 43 -5.06 3.75 6.86
N ARG A 44 -4.09 2.93 6.42
CA ARG A 44 -4.09 1.48 6.70
C ARG A 44 -3.98 1.20 8.19
N GLY A 45 -3.12 1.92 8.91
CA GLY A 45 -3.02 1.83 10.36
C GLY A 45 -4.36 2.15 11.05
N ILE A 46 -5.05 3.22 10.62
CA ILE A 46 -6.37 3.58 11.13
C ILE A 46 -7.41 2.49 10.83
N ALA A 47 -7.41 1.92 9.62
CA ALA A 47 -8.30 0.82 9.27
C ALA A 47 -8.07 -0.41 10.17
N VAL A 48 -6.81 -0.80 10.40
CA VAL A 48 -6.46 -1.89 11.32
C VAL A 48 -6.88 -1.57 12.76
N LEU A 49 -6.66 -0.34 13.24
CA LEU A 49 -7.09 0.08 14.57
C LEU A 49 -8.61 0.00 14.73
N ALA A 50 -9.38 0.42 13.71
CA ALA A 50 -10.83 0.29 13.73
C ALA A 50 -11.28 -1.18 13.85
N VAL A 51 -10.60 -2.10 13.15
CA VAL A 51 -10.84 -3.55 13.27
C VAL A 51 -10.50 -4.06 14.67
N LEU A 52 -9.37 -3.64 15.26
CA LEU A 52 -8.96 -4.04 16.60
C LEU A 52 -9.94 -3.52 17.67
N VAL A 53 -10.36 -2.26 17.59
CA VAL A 53 -11.33 -1.67 18.52
C VAL A 53 -12.68 -2.38 18.42
N PHE A 54 -13.13 -2.76 17.21
CA PHE A 54 -14.35 -3.55 17.06
C PHE A 54 -14.26 -4.92 17.75
N HIS A 55 -13.12 -5.61 17.65
CA HIS A 55 -12.96 -6.92 18.31
C HIS A 55 -12.82 -6.79 19.83
N ALA A 56 -12.16 -5.73 20.32
CA ALA A 56 -12.00 -5.49 21.75
C ALA A 56 -13.30 -4.98 22.42
N TRP A 57 -14.06 -4.14 21.72
CA TRP A 57 -15.31 -3.54 22.20
C TRP A 57 -16.39 -3.48 21.10
N PRO A 58 -17.08 -4.61 20.85
CA PRO A 58 -18.05 -4.72 19.73
C PRO A 58 -19.22 -3.73 19.84
N THR A 59 -19.59 -3.32 21.06
CA THR A 59 -20.67 -2.37 21.33
C THR A 59 -20.29 -0.92 21.04
N PHE A 60 -18.98 -0.59 20.98
CA PHE A 60 -18.47 0.77 20.81
C PHE A 60 -18.39 1.19 19.33
N LEU A 61 -18.09 0.25 18.43
CA LEU A 61 -18.05 0.48 16.98
C LEU A 61 -18.96 -0.50 16.25
N ARG A 62 -20.24 -0.16 16.13
CA ARG A 62 -21.16 -0.90 15.23
C ARG A 62 -20.66 -0.71 13.79
N GLY A 63 -20.13 -1.79 13.17
CA GLY A 63 -19.67 -1.77 11.77
C GLY A 63 -18.17 -1.99 11.55
N GLY A 64 -17.42 -2.62 12.46
CA GLY A 64 -15.99 -2.92 12.27
C GLY A 64 -15.63 -3.70 11.00
N PHE A 65 -16.62 -4.35 10.36
CA PHE A 65 -16.52 -4.93 9.00
C PHE A 65 -16.06 -3.93 7.95
N VAL A 66 -16.50 -2.68 8.06
CA VAL A 66 -16.09 -1.58 7.18
C VAL A 66 -14.57 -1.36 7.26
N GLY A 67 -13.95 -1.64 8.40
CA GLY A 67 -12.50 -1.54 8.57
C GLY A 67 -11.73 -2.54 7.71
N VAL A 68 -12.24 -3.77 7.58
CA VAL A 68 -11.62 -4.81 6.74
C VAL A 68 -11.78 -4.46 5.26
N ASP A 69 -12.97 -4.04 4.84
CA ASP A 69 -13.21 -3.64 3.45
C ASP A 69 -12.35 -2.44 3.06
N MET A 70 -12.23 -1.44 3.93
CA MET A 70 -11.33 -0.30 3.73
C MET A 70 -9.86 -0.75 3.64
N PHE A 71 -9.43 -1.66 4.50
CA PHE A 71 -8.09 -2.23 4.45
C PHE A 71 -7.81 -2.94 3.11
N PHE A 72 -8.77 -3.71 2.60
CA PHE A 72 -8.66 -4.37 1.30
C PHE A 72 -8.64 -3.37 0.14
N VAL A 73 -9.48 -2.34 0.15
CA VAL A 73 -9.44 -1.26 -0.85
C VAL A 73 -8.08 -0.57 -0.88
N LEU A 74 -7.54 -0.19 0.28
CA LEU A 74 -6.24 0.46 0.37
C LEU A 74 -5.10 -0.46 -0.08
N SER A 75 -5.17 -1.74 0.29
CA SER A 75 -4.18 -2.74 -0.11
C SER A 75 -4.19 -2.93 -1.62
N GLY A 76 -5.37 -3.14 -2.23
CA GLY A 76 -5.53 -3.27 -3.67
C GLY A 76 -5.00 -2.05 -4.43
N PHE A 77 -5.29 -0.84 -3.92
CA PHE A 77 -4.78 0.41 -4.47
C PHE A 77 -3.25 0.52 -4.41
N LEU A 78 -2.63 0.26 -3.24
CA LEU A 78 -1.19 0.38 -3.05
C LEU A 78 -0.39 -0.67 -3.83
N ILE A 79 -0.86 -1.92 -3.79
CA ILE A 79 -0.27 -3.05 -4.54
C ILE A 79 -0.26 -2.70 -6.02
N THR A 80 -1.40 -2.28 -6.56
CA THR A 80 -1.56 -1.94 -7.97
C THR A 80 -0.75 -0.71 -8.35
N THR A 81 -0.79 0.37 -7.56
CA THR A 81 0.03 1.57 -7.80
C THR A 81 1.52 1.23 -7.86
N GLY A 82 2.00 0.33 -6.99
CA GLY A 82 3.38 -0.14 -7.01
C GLY A 82 3.77 -0.84 -8.31
N LEU A 83 2.89 -1.68 -8.84
CA LEU A 83 3.09 -2.40 -10.11
C LEU A 83 3.05 -1.43 -11.31
N VAL A 84 2.01 -0.60 -11.37
CA VAL A 84 1.75 0.33 -12.47
C VAL A 84 2.89 1.33 -12.64
N ARG A 85 3.43 1.86 -11.53
CA ARG A 85 4.64 2.73 -11.54
C ARG A 85 5.87 2.07 -12.14
N GLY A 86 6.01 0.75 -12.00
CA GLY A 86 7.09 -0.01 -12.63
C GLY A 86 6.94 -0.04 -14.15
N VAL A 87 5.71 -0.24 -14.61
CA VAL A 87 5.34 -0.30 -16.03
C VAL A 87 5.48 1.07 -16.70
N ASP A 88 4.95 2.14 -16.09
CA ASP A 88 5.04 3.49 -16.66
C ASP A 88 6.49 4.01 -16.76
N ALA A 89 7.38 3.54 -15.89
CA ALA A 89 8.81 3.84 -15.94
C ALA A 89 9.58 3.00 -16.99
N GLY A 90 8.88 2.27 -17.86
CA GLY A 90 9.49 1.44 -18.91
C GLY A 90 10.19 0.17 -18.43
N ARG A 91 10.11 -0.14 -17.12
CA ARG A 91 10.77 -1.32 -16.52
C ARG A 91 9.94 -2.59 -16.60
N GLY A 92 8.70 -2.50 -17.09
CA GLY A 92 7.74 -3.61 -17.09
C GLY A 92 7.33 -4.03 -15.68
N VAL A 93 6.70 -5.21 -15.58
CA VAL A 93 6.30 -5.80 -14.29
C VAL A 93 7.46 -6.65 -13.75
N ALA A 94 8.28 -6.07 -12.88
CA ALA A 94 9.40 -6.78 -12.24
C ALA A 94 8.91 -7.71 -11.11
N LEU A 95 8.29 -8.83 -11.47
CA LEU A 95 7.62 -9.78 -10.55
C LEU A 95 8.53 -10.26 -9.42
N GLY A 96 9.72 -10.77 -9.74
CA GLY A 96 10.65 -11.30 -8.74
C GLY A 96 11.06 -10.25 -7.69
N THR A 97 11.43 -9.04 -8.14
CA THR A 97 11.78 -7.93 -7.25
C THR A 97 10.58 -7.48 -6.41
N PHE A 98 9.37 -7.49 -6.98
CA PHE A 98 8.14 -7.14 -6.28
C PHE A 98 7.86 -8.12 -5.13
N TRP A 99 7.82 -9.43 -5.42
CA TRP A 99 7.59 -10.46 -4.41
C TRP A 99 8.70 -10.52 -3.37
N MET A 100 9.97 -10.44 -3.78
CA MET A 100 11.11 -10.51 -2.86
C MET A 100 11.11 -9.37 -1.82
N LYS A 101 10.72 -8.15 -2.23
CA LYS A 101 10.59 -7.01 -1.31
C LYS A 101 9.52 -7.25 -0.25
N ARG A 102 8.46 -7.98 -0.58
CA ARG A 102 7.38 -8.29 0.38
C ARG A 102 7.76 -9.43 1.30
N VAL A 103 8.33 -10.51 0.75
CA VAL A 103 8.84 -11.65 1.53
C VAL A 103 9.80 -11.18 2.62
N ARG A 104 10.81 -10.37 2.28
CA ARG A 104 11.78 -9.84 3.25
C ARG A 104 11.18 -8.93 4.32
N ARG A 105 10.00 -8.34 4.05
CA ARG A 105 9.31 -7.46 4.98
C ARG A 105 8.35 -8.23 5.90
N LEU A 106 7.65 -9.23 5.37
CA LEU A 106 6.53 -9.87 6.07
C LEU A 106 6.91 -11.16 6.78
N ILE A 107 7.74 -12.02 6.17
CA ILE A 107 8.06 -13.33 6.78
C ILE A 107 8.68 -13.17 8.18
N PRO A 108 9.67 -12.28 8.42
CA PRO A 108 10.25 -12.14 9.75
C PRO A 108 9.22 -11.71 10.81
N ALA A 109 8.36 -10.75 10.47
CA ALA A 109 7.32 -10.26 11.36
C ALA A 109 6.25 -11.33 11.64
N MET A 110 5.85 -12.07 10.61
CA MET A 110 4.88 -13.16 10.73
C MET A 110 5.42 -14.30 11.60
N LEU A 111 6.66 -14.73 11.39
CA LEU A 111 7.30 -15.76 12.22
C LEU A 111 7.42 -15.31 13.68
N MET A 112 7.81 -14.05 13.91
CA MET A 112 7.88 -13.50 15.26
C MET A 112 6.50 -13.47 15.93
N ALA A 113 5.46 -13.08 15.21
CA ALA A 113 4.09 -13.10 15.72
C ALA A 113 3.61 -14.53 16.03
N LEU A 114 3.86 -15.50 15.14
CA LEU A 114 3.47 -16.89 15.35
C LEU A 114 4.16 -17.52 16.57
N VAL A 115 5.49 -17.40 16.65
CA VAL A 115 6.28 -17.93 17.77
C VAL A 115 5.92 -17.19 19.06
N GLY A 116 5.91 -15.85 19.03
CA GLY A 116 5.67 -15.01 20.20
C GLY A 116 4.28 -15.22 20.79
N THR A 117 3.23 -15.19 19.97
CA THR A 117 1.86 -15.43 20.45
C THR A 117 1.66 -16.85 20.95
N THR A 118 2.26 -17.86 20.29
CA THR A 118 2.20 -19.25 20.78
C THR A 118 2.88 -19.38 22.15
N ALA A 119 4.07 -18.79 22.32
CA ALA A 119 4.80 -18.81 23.58
C ALA A 119 4.06 -18.06 24.70
N LEU A 120 3.48 -16.90 24.40
CA LEU A 120 2.68 -16.14 25.36
C LEU A 120 1.41 -16.88 25.75
N ALA A 121 0.70 -17.50 24.79
CA ALA A 121 -0.45 -18.35 25.09
C ALA A 121 -0.04 -19.50 26.03
N TRP A 122 1.13 -20.10 25.82
CA TRP A 122 1.63 -21.18 26.67
C TRP A 122 1.82 -20.80 28.14
N LEU A 123 2.05 -19.52 28.41
CA LEU A 123 2.23 -18.99 29.76
C LEU A 123 0.94 -18.42 30.35
N ALA A 124 -0.08 -18.14 29.52
CA ALA A 124 -1.23 -17.32 29.89
C ALA A 124 -2.55 -18.08 29.94
N VAL A 125 -2.67 -19.25 29.32
CA VAL A 125 -3.91 -20.05 29.30
C VAL A 125 -3.69 -21.47 29.79
N ASP A 126 -4.63 -21.98 30.58
CA ASP A 126 -4.60 -23.35 31.10
C ASP A 126 -4.95 -24.38 30.01
N GLU A 127 -5.79 -23.99 29.04
CA GLU A 127 -6.19 -24.83 27.91
C GLU A 127 -5.87 -24.15 26.58
N PHE A 128 -5.11 -24.85 25.75
CA PHE A 128 -4.77 -24.37 24.42
C PHE A 128 -5.93 -24.53 23.44
N PRO A 129 -6.19 -23.52 22.58
CA PRO A 129 -7.11 -23.69 21.46
C PRO A 129 -6.68 -24.88 20.59
N ALA A 130 -7.63 -25.77 20.31
CA ALA A 130 -7.41 -26.93 19.48
C ALA A 130 -6.94 -26.54 18.06
N GLY A 131 -6.25 -27.46 17.39
CA GLY A 131 -5.88 -27.28 15.98
C GLY A 131 -4.72 -26.30 15.74
N LEU A 132 -3.86 -26.01 16.73
CA LEU A 132 -2.71 -25.12 16.59
C LEU A 132 -1.87 -25.42 15.34
N GLY A 133 -1.62 -26.70 15.03
CA GLY A 133 -0.88 -27.11 13.83
C GLY A 133 -1.55 -26.67 12.52
N ARG A 134 -2.88 -26.75 12.42
CA ARG A 134 -3.65 -26.24 11.27
C ARG A 134 -3.58 -24.72 11.17
N GLN A 135 -3.62 -24.02 12.30
CA GLN A 135 -3.50 -22.56 12.32
C GLN A 135 -2.11 -22.10 11.86
N TRP A 136 -1.05 -22.76 12.35
CA TRP A 136 0.32 -22.52 11.89
C TRP A 136 0.50 -22.81 10.41
N PHE A 137 -0.03 -23.96 9.94
CA PHE A 137 -0.01 -24.30 8.52
C PHE A 137 -0.68 -23.20 7.69
N GLY A 138 -1.93 -22.85 8.02
CA GLY A 138 -2.69 -21.80 7.35
C GLY A 138 -1.95 -20.47 7.32
N ALA A 139 -1.30 -20.08 8.41
CA ALA A 139 -0.54 -18.84 8.48
C ALA A 139 0.69 -18.85 7.56
N LEU A 140 1.49 -19.92 7.63
CA LEU A 140 2.73 -20.05 6.85
C LEU A 140 2.48 -20.16 5.35
N THR A 141 1.35 -20.76 4.96
CA THR A 141 0.97 -20.91 3.54
C THR A 141 0.04 -19.79 3.04
N TYR A 142 -0.28 -18.80 3.88
CA TYR A 142 -1.28 -17.76 3.57
C TYR A 142 -2.63 -18.35 3.12
N THR A 143 -3.10 -19.39 3.82
CA THR A 143 -4.38 -20.06 3.63
C THR A 143 -5.24 -20.12 4.90
N SER A 144 -4.90 -19.34 5.94
CA SER A 144 -5.67 -19.28 7.20
C SER A 144 -7.17 -19.07 6.98
N ASN A 145 -7.56 -18.26 5.99
CA ASN A 145 -8.95 -18.02 5.65
C ASN A 145 -9.66 -19.31 5.18
N TRP A 146 -9.00 -20.13 4.35
CA TRP A 146 -9.54 -21.42 3.90
C TRP A 146 -9.56 -22.47 5.01
N VAL A 147 -8.55 -22.48 5.88
CA VAL A 147 -8.57 -23.33 7.08
C VAL A 147 -9.81 -23.04 7.91
N MET A 148 -10.14 -21.77 8.13
CA MET A 148 -11.33 -21.35 8.90
C MET A 148 -12.64 -21.67 8.19
N ILE A 149 -12.70 -21.55 6.86
CA ILE A 149 -13.88 -21.99 6.08
C ILE A 149 -14.12 -23.48 6.27
N LEU A 150 -13.06 -24.29 6.23
CA LEU A 150 -13.14 -25.74 6.41
C LEU A 150 -13.42 -26.16 7.86
N GLU A 151 -13.10 -25.31 8.84
CA GLU A 151 -13.49 -25.51 10.24
C GLU A 151 -14.96 -25.16 10.49
N GLY A 152 -15.53 -24.29 9.66
CA GLY A 152 -16.90 -23.82 9.80
C GLY A 152 -17.11 -22.95 11.04
N GLY A 153 -18.37 -22.78 11.43
CA GLY A 153 -18.79 -22.06 12.63
C GLY A 153 -19.06 -20.56 12.46
N ASP A 154 -19.79 -19.98 13.40
CA ASP A 154 -20.11 -18.56 13.45
C ASP A 154 -18.88 -17.76 13.91
N TYR A 155 -18.39 -16.83 13.10
CA TYR A 155 -17.24 -15.98 13.47
C TYR A 155 -17.54 -15.07 14.66
N PHE A 156 -18.78 -14.63 14.82
CA PHE A 156 -19.20 -13.69 15.85
C PHE A 156 -19.63 -14.35 17.14
N ASN A 157 -19.82 -15.68 17.12
CA ASN A 157 -20.40 -16.41 18.24
C ASN A 157 -19.61 -17.70 18.55
N ARG A 158 -18.29 -17.57 18.75
CA ARG A 158 -17.42 -18.67 19.19
C ARG A 158 -17.01 -18.50 20.66
N ALA A 159 -17.18 -19.58 21.43
CA ALA A 159 -16.76 -19.64 22.83
C ALA A 159 -15.23 -19.69 23.00
N SER A 160 -14.50 -20.19 22.00
CA SER A 160 -13.03 -20.25 22.00
C SER A 160 -12.48 -19.94 20.61
N PRO A 161 -12.12 -18.67 20.32
CA PRO A 161 -11.58 -18.27 19.03
C PRO A 161 -10.17 -18.85 18.79
N PRO A 162 -9.79 -19.16 17.53
CA PRO A 162 -8.42 -19.53 17.18
C PRO A 162 -7.39 -18.46 17.58
N LEU A 163 -6.20 -18.86 18.03
CA LEU A 163 -5.11 -17.93 18.41
C LEU A 163 -4.71 -17.00 17.26
N PHE A 164 -4.77 -17.49 16.03
CA PHE A 164 -4.35 -16.77 14.83
C PHE A 164 -5.51 -16.37 13.93
N GLU A 165 -6.70 -16.19 14.51
CA GLU A 165 -7.92 -15.88 13.79
C GLU A 165 -7.74 -14.68 12.84
N HIS A 166 -7.12 -13.59 13.29
CA HIS A 166 -6.95 -12.37 12.50
C HIS A 166 -6.10 -12.51 11.23
N LEU A 167 -5.33 -13.61 11.08
CA LEU A 167 -4.47 -13.84 9.91
C LEU A 167 -5.25 -14.18 8.63
N TRP A 168 -6.56 -14.41 8.71
CA TRP A 168 -7.40 -14.65 7.52
C TRP A 168 -7.33 -13.47 6.53
N SER A 169 -7.34 -12.23 7.03
CA SER A 169 -7.32 -11.02 6.20
C SER A 169 -5.95 -10.84 5.53
N LEU A 170 -4.87 -11.12 6.25
CA LEU A 170 -3.51 -11.14 5.71
C LEU A 170 -3.36 -12.21 4.63
N ALA A 171 -3.92 -13.40 4.84
CA ALA A 171 -3.91 -14.48 3.85
C ALA A 171 -4.55 -14.03 2.52
N ILE A 172 -5.71 -13.39 2.57
CA ILE A 172 -6.38 -12.83 1.38
C ILE A 172 -5.52 -11.75 0.71
N GLU A 173 -4.92 -10.83 1.49
CA GLU A 173 -4.04 -9.79 0.93
C GLU A 173 -2.82 -10.41 0.20
N GLU A 174 -2.19 -11.44 0.78
CA GLU A 174 -1.04 -12.09 0.16
C GLU A 174 -1.42 -12.93 -1.07
N GLN A 175 -2.56 -13.62 -1.04
CA GLN A 175 -3.10 -14.31 -2.23
C GLN A 175 -3.28 -13.32 -3.38
N PHE A 176 -3.86 -12.14 -3.10
CA PHE A 176 -3.95 -11.07 -4.08
C PHE A 176 -2.58 -10.54 -4.50
N TYR A 177 -1.64 -10.37 -3.56
CA TYR A 177 -0.29 -9.90 -3.87
C TYR A 177 0.50 -10.84 -4.81
N ILE A 178 0.24 -12.15 -4.72
CA ILE A 178 0.86 -13.16 -5.58
C ILE A 178 0.15 -13.19 -6.95
N LEU A 179 -1.17 -13.26 -6.96
CA LEU A 179 -1.95 -13.46 -8.19
C LEU A 179 -2.11 -12.18 -9.02
N TRP A 180 -2.32 -11.03 -8.39
CA TRP A 180 -2.62 -9.79 -9.08
C TRP A 180 -1.52 -9.31 -10.04
N PRO A 181 -0.21 -9.37 -9.71
CA PRO A 181 0.83 -9.03 -10.67
C PRO A 181 0.78 -9.88 -11.96
N LEU A 182 0.41 -11.16 -11.85
CA LEU A 182 0.25 -12.06 -12.99
C LEU A 182 -0.98 -11.70 -13.82
N LEU A 183 -2.12 -11.44 -13.16
CA LEU A 183 -3.35 -11.00 -13.81
C LEU A 183 -3.18 -9.67 -14.53
N LEU A 184 -2.54 -8.69 -13.87
CA LEU A 184 -2.24 -7.40 -14.47
C LEU A 184 -1.31 -7.58 -15.66
N TRP A 185 -0.25 -8.40 -15.55
CA TRP A 185 0.64 -8.68 -16.66
C TRP A 185 -0.08 -9.34 -17.85
N GLY A 186 -0.93 -10.34 -17.61
CA GLY A 186 -1.76 -10.95 -18.64
C GLY A 186 -2.72 -9.95 -19.29
N LEU A 187 -3.37 -9.10 -18.49
CA LEU A 187 -4.26 -8.05 -18.98
C LEU A 187 -3.51 -7.03 -19.84
N LEU A 188 -2.29 -6.65 -19.43
CA LEU A 188 -1.41 -5.80 -20.23
C LEU A 188 -1.11 -6.46 -21.58
N LEU A 189 -0.76 -7.74 -21.62
CA LEU A 189 -0.48 -8.48 -22.86
C LEU A 189 -1.69 -8.55 -23.81
N LEU A 190 -2.89 -8.87 -23.29
CA LEU A 190 -4.11 -9.01 -24.09
C LEU A 190 -4.58 -7.71 -24.74
N THR A 191 -4.24 -6.58 -24.14
CA THR A 191 -4.69 -5.25 -24.57
C THR A 191 -3.54 -4.39 -25.08
N TRP A 192 -2.31 -4.94 -25.15
CA TRP A 192 -1.18 -4.21 -25.71
C TRP A 192 -1.35 -4.12 -27.23
N PRO A 193 -1.43 -2.91 -27.82
CA PRO A 193 -1.50 -2.81 -29.27
C PRO A 193 -0.17 -3.29 -29.90
N PRO A 194 -0.20 -4.00 -31.05
CA PRO A 194 0.99 -4.47 -31.74
C PRO A 194 1.95 -3.30 -32.04
N ARG A 195 3.17 -3.39 -31.50
CA ARG A 195 4.37 -2.59 -31.80
C ARG A 195 4.14 -1.22 -32.45
N SER A 196 3.96 -0.18 -31.62
CA SER A 196 4.45 1.17 -31.95
C SER A 196 4.42 2.05 -30.69
N THR A 197 5.60 2.54 -30.31
CA THR A 197 5.90 3.65 -29.35
C THR A 197 5.53 3.44 -27.88
N VAL A 198 6.53 3.05 -27.08
CA VAL A 198 6.51 3.10 -25.61
C VAL A 198 6.23 4.55 -25.19
N ASN A 199 4.98 4.85 -24.81
CA ASN A 199 4.63 6.08 -24.14
C ASN A 199 4.00 5.73 -22.79
N SER A 200 4.53 6.36 -21.74
CA SER A 200 4.01 6.40 -20.38
C SER A 200 2.56 6.85 -20.37
N GLY A 201 1.67 6.07 -19.72
CA GLY A 201 0.22 6.27 -19.75
C GLY A 201 -0.56 5.06 -20.28
N ARG A 202 0.08 4.08 -20.93
CA ARG A 202 -0.66 2.93 -21.50
C ARG A 202 -1.40 2.08 -20.48
N VAL A 203 -1.09 2.15 -19.19
CA VAL A 203 -1.66 1.25 -18.18
C VAL A 203 -3.15 1.53 -17.92
N ALA A 204 -3.56 2.79 -17.94
CA ALA A 204 -4.92 3.25 -17.66
C ALA A 204 -5.87 3.15 -18.87
N ASP A 205 -5.92 1.96 -19.47
CA ASP A 205 -6.82 1.63 -20.57
C ASP A 205 -8.25 1.36 -20.04
N ARG A 206 -9.26 1.97 -20.67
CA ARG A 206 -10.67 1.82 -20.30
C ARG A 206 -11.14 0.37 -20.27
N ARG A 207 -10.65 -0.49 -21.17
CA ARG A 207 -10.98 -1.92 -21.23
C ARG A 207 -10.50 -2.64 -19.97
N ARG A 208 -9.32 -2.26 -19.48
CA ARG A 208 -8.74 -2.84 -18.25
C ARG A 208 -9.51 -2.38 -17.02
N ILE A 209 -9.79 -1.09 -16.93
CA ILE A 209 -10.60 -0.51 -15.86
C ILE A 209 -11.97 -1.21 -15.82
N LEU A 210 -12.62 -1.35 -16.97
CA LEU A 210 -13.90 -2.05 -17.08
C LEU A 210 -13.79 -3.52 -16.66
N ALA A 211 -12.80 -4.26 -17.15
CA ALA A 211 -12.60 -5.67 -16.79
C ALA A 211 -12.43 -5.86 -15.27
N VAL A 212 -11.64 -4.99 -14.63
CA VAL A 212 -11.39 -5.05 -13.18
C VAL A 212 -12.63 -4.60 -12.39
N ALA A 213 -13.34 -3.58 -12.85
CA ALA A 213 -14.61 -3.15 -12.25
C ALA A 213 -15.67 -4.25 -12.33
N VAL A 214 -15.81 -4.91 -13.49
CA VAL A 214 -16.72 -6.05 -13.66
C VAL A 214 -16.35 -7.19 -12.73
N ALA A 215 -15.06 -7.51 -12.58
CA ALA A 215 -14.62 -8.53 -11.62
C ALA A 215 -14.94 -8.15 -10.16
N ALA A 216 -14.78 -6.87 -9.79
CA ALA A 216 -15.14 -6.39 -8.45
C ALA A 216 -16.64 -6.54 -8.19
N VAL A 217 -17.48 -6.14 -9.16
CA VAL A 217 -18.94 -6.28 -9.07
C VAL A 217 -19.34 -7.75 -9.03
N ALA A 218 -18.71 -8.62 -9.83
CA ALA A 218 -18.98 -10.05 -9.83
C ALA A 218 -18.66 -10.70 -8.48
N SER A 219 -17.55 -10.30 -7.83
CA SER A 219 -17.19 -10.77 -6.48
C SER A 219 -18.24 -10.35 -5.44
N ALA A 220 -18.67 -9.08 -5.45
CA ALA A 220 -19.71 -8.60 -4.53
C ALA A 220 -21.07 -9.27 -4.80
N ALA A 221 -21.44 -9.44 -6.07
CA ALA A 221 -22.66 -10.14 -6.47
C ALA A 221 -22.62 -11.62 -6.07
N TRP A 222 -21.45 -12.26 -6.15
CA TRP A 222 -21.25 -13.65 -5.73
C TRP A 222 -21.44 -13.81 -4.22
N MET A 223 -20.89 -12.90 -3.41
CA MET A 223 -21.14 -12.86 -1.97
C MET A 223 -22.63 -12.65 -1.65
N ALA A 224 -23.29 -11.69 -2.33
CA ALA A 224 -24.71 -11.42 -2.14
C ALA A 224 -25.59 -12.60 -2.55
N TRP A 225 -25.26 -13.26 -3.67
CA TRP A 225 -25.96 -14.46 -4.11
C TRP A 225 -25.80 -15.61 -3.10
N GLY A 226 -24.57 -15.86 -2.64
CA GLY A 226 -24.27 -16.89 -1.65
C GLY A 226 -25.04 -16.69 -0.33
N SER A 227 -25.27 -15.44 0.10
CA SER A 227 -26.02 -15.17 1.33
C SER A 227 -27.50 -15.55 1.24
N TRP A 228 -28.09 -15.50 0.04
CA TRP A 228 -29.47 -15.96 -0.20
C TRP A 228 -29.58 -17.45 -0.52
N HIS A 229 -28.47 -18.11 -0.88
CA HIS A 229 -28.43 -19.50 -1.33
C HIS A 229 -27.73 -20.44 -0.33
N GLY A 230 -27.66 -20.03 0.94
CA GLY A 230 -27.27 -20.90 2.04
C GLY A 230 -25.76 -21.08 2.22
N PHE A 231 -24.92 -20.14 1.74
CA PHE A 231 -23.52 -20.15 2.14
C PHE A 231 -23.42 -19.99 3.66
N GLU A 232 -22.60 -20.84 4.27
CA GLU A 232 -22.26 -20.67 5.68
C GLU A 232 -21.60 -19.31 5.91
N GLN A 233 -21.79 -18.75 7.10
CA GLN A 233 -21.26 -17.43 7.42
C GLN A 233 -19.73 -17.36 7.31
N ALA A 234 -19.01 -18.41 7.74
CA ALA A 234 -17.57 -18.52 7.56
C ALA A 234 -17.17 -18.44 6.08
N ARG A 235 -17.93 -19.07 5.19
CA ARG A 235 -17.69 -19.06 3.74
C ARG A 235 -17.89 -17.67 3.12
N LEU A 236 -18.89 -16.93 3.59
CA LEU A 236 -19.15 -15.56 3.16
C LEU A 236 -18.05 -14.61 3.66
N TYR A 237 -17.68 -14.74 4.93
CA TYR A 237 -16.79 -13.81 5.62
C TYR A 237 -15.30 -14.02 5.29
N PHE A 238 -14.86 -15.27 5.13
CA PHE A 238 -13.44 -15.59 4.89
C PHE A 238 -13.11 -15.89 3.43
N GLY A 239 -14.13 -15.95 2.54
CA GLY A 239 -13.92 -16.30 1.15
C GLY A 239 -13.09 -15.25 0.42
N THR A 240 -11.98 -15.67 -0.20
CA THR A 240 -11.16 -14.78 -1.04
C THR A 240 -12.00 -14.23 -2.19
N ASP A 241 -12.85 -15.06 -2.78
CA ASP A 241 -13.74 -14.71 -3.89
C ASP A 241 -14.92 -13.84 -3.46
N THR A 242 -15.42 -14.00 -2.23
CA THR A 242 -16.50 -13.17 -1.69
C THR A 242 -16.02 -11.81 -1.18
N HIS A 243 -14.74 -11.68 -0.81
CA HIS A 243 -14.14 -10.41 -0.35
C HIS A 243 -13.12 -9.77 -1.32
N ALA A 244 -12.91 -10.33 -2.51
CA ALA A 244 -12.02 -9.75 -3.51
C ALA A 244 -12.48 -8.37 -4.01
N PHE A 245 -13.78 -8.05 -3.91
CA PHE A 245 -14.35 -6.79 -4.41
C PHE A 245 -13.62 -5.54 -3.88
N GLY A 246 -13.21 -5.53 -2.61
CA GLY A 246 -12.48 -4.39 -2.03
C GLY A 246 -11.11 -4.21 -2.69
N LEU A 247 -10.32 -5.29 -2.77
CA LEU A 247 -9.01 -5.30 -3.43
C LEU A 247 -9.11 -4.88 -4.91
N LEU A 248 -10.10 -5.43 -5.63
CA LEU A 248 -10.33 -5.14 -7.03
C LEU A 248 -10.81 -3.70 -7.26
N PHE A 249 -11.64 -3.16 -6.38
CA PHE A 249 -12.04 -1.75 -6.41
C PHE A 249 -10.83 -0.83 -6.24
N GLY A 250 -9.98 -1.09 -5.24
CA GLY A 250 -8.73 -0.35 -5.05
C GLY A 250 -7.80 -0.43 -6.26
N ALA A 251 -7.68 -1.62 -6.86
CA ALA A 251 -6.91 -1.82 -8.08
C ALA A 251 -7.47 -1.07 -9.29
N CYS A 252 -8.80 -1.05 -9.45
CA CYS A 252 -9.50 -0.29 -10.49
C CYS A 252 -9.18 1.20 -10.40
N VAL A 253 -9.29 1.79 -9.19
CA VAL A 253 -8.94 3.18 -8.93
C VAL A 253 -7.46 3.46 -9.23
N ALA A 254 -6.56 2.58 -8.81
CA ALA A 254 -5.12 2.72 -9.07
C ALA A 254 -4.80 2.70 -10.58
N ILE A 255 -5.44 1.82 -11.35
CA ILE A 255 -5.31 1.81 -12.82
C ILE A 255 -5.87 3.11 -13.39
N GLY A 256 -7.08 3.55 -13.00
CA GLY A 256 -7.68 4.78 -13.53
C GLY A 256 -6.83 6.04 -13.28
N LEU A 257 -6.13 6.09 -12.15
CA LEU A 257 -5.28 7.21 -11.78
C LEU A 257 -3.85 7.14 -12.35
N ALA A 258 -3.49 6.08 -13.08
CA ALA A 258 -2.12 5.95 -13.62
C ALA A 258 -1.77 7.06 -14.62
N HIS A 259 -2.77 7.66 -15.28
CA HIS A 259 -2.59 8.78 -16.21
C HIS A 259 -2.30 10.12 -15.54
N VAL A 260 -2.61 10.29 -14.25
CA VAL A 260 -2.51 11.60 -13.59
C VAL A 260 -1.03 11.91 -13.36
N PRO A 261 -0.45 12.91 -14.05
CA PRO A 261 0.92 13.35 -13.77
C PRO A 261 0.94 13.81 -12.32
N ARG A 262 1.71 13.13 -11.47
CA ARG A 262 1.86 13.61 -10.10
C ARG A 262 2.70 14.88 -10.13
N PRO A 263 2.31 15.95 -9.44
CA PRO A 263 3.15 17.13 -9.31
C PRO A 263 4.47 16.67 -8.68
N GLU A 264 5.54 16.74 -9.45
CA GLU A 264 6.89 16.53 -8.96
C GLU A 264 7.12 17.53 -7.82
N HIS A 265 7.15 17.05 -6.58
CA HIS A 265 7.61 17.87 -5.45
C HIS A 265 9.14 17.89 -5.49
N GLY A 266 9.66 18.43 -6.58
CA GLY A 266 11.06 18.48 -6.95
C GLY A 266 11.17 19.36 -8.19
N GLY A 267 11.01 20.67 -8.01
CA GLY A 267 11.43 21.62 -9.04
C GLY A 267 12.88 21.35 -9.44
N PRO A 268 13.29 21.71 -10.66
CA PRO A 268 14.61 21.39 -11.19
C PRO A 268 15.68 21.80 -10.18
N GLU A 269 16.47 20.82 -9.71
CA GLU A 269 17.69 21.13 -8.98
C GLU A 269 18.52 22.08 -9.87
N PRO A 270 18.91 23.27 -9.39
CA PRO A 270 19.87 24.07 -10.12
C PRO A 270 21.11 23.20 -10.27
N ARG A 271 21.50 22.93 -11.52
CA ARG A 271 22.77 22.26 -11.86
C ARG A 271 23.90 23.13 -11.34
N THR A 272 24.26 23.01 -10.07
CA THR A 272 25.50 23.56 -9.57
C THR A 272 26.59 22.63 -10.10
N SER A 273 27.31 23.11 -11.10
CA SER A 273 28.58 22.56 -11.55
C SER A 273 29.57 22.60 -10.39
N ALA A 274 29.52 21.59 -9.53
CA ALA A 274 30.55 21.35 -8.54
C ALA A 274 31.78 20.81 -9.27
N THR A 275 32.64 21.72 -9.71
CA THR A 275 34.02 21.44 -10.10
C THR A 275 34.67 20.71 -8.92
N ARG A 276 34.90 19.40 -9.09
CA ARG A 276 35.68 18.61 -8.13
C ARG A 276 37.13 19.06 -8.22
N VAL A 277 37.57 19.90 -7.28
CA VAL A 277 39.00 20.04 -6.99
C VAL A 277 39.41 18.80 -6.21
N ALA A 278 40.09 17.88 -6.88
CA ALA A 278 40.79 16.79 -6.23
C ALA A 278 42.03 17.35 -5.53
N VAL A 279 42.05 17.31 -4.21
CA VAL A 279 43.29 17.48 -3.44
C VAL A 279 43.80 16.09 -3.11
N ALA A 280 44.85 15.69 -3.82
CA ALA A 280 45.68 14.55 -3.48
C ALA A 280 46.55 14.91 -2.28
N TRP A 281 46.62 14.01 -1.30
CA TRP A 281 47.76 13.95 -0.38
C TRP A 281 48.32 12.54 -0.43
N GLY A 282 49.57 12.46 -0.88
CA GLY A 282 50.44 11.31 -0.70
C GLY A 282 51.49 11.60 0.39
N ALA A 283 52.15 10.51 0.77
CA ALA A 283 53.19 10.32 1.79
C ALA A 283 52.67 10.19 3.24
#